data_AF-A0A7L4GKD5-F1
#
_entry.id   AF-A0A7L4GKD5-F1
#
_cell.length_a   1.000
_cell.length_b   1.000
_cell.length_c   1.000
_cell.angle_alpha   90.00
_cell.angle_beta   90.00
_cell.angle_gamma   90.00
#
_symmetry.space_group_name_H-M   'P 1'
#
loop_
_entity.id
_entity.type
_entity.pdbx_description
1 polymer ?
#
loop_
_entity_poly.entity_id
_entity_poly.type
_entity_poly.pdbx_seq_one_letter_code
_entity_poly.pdbx_strand_id
1 'polypeptide(L)' 'ILKQAQLSHSFFHQNARALKQQFHLTMNQARDIVMSCPDCQHFAPLPSKEGVNPR' A
#
# COMPACT_ATOMS: atom_id res chain seq x y z
N ILE A 1 -0.69 -7.11 -16.86
CA ILE A 1 0.29 -6.40 -16.00
C ILE A 1 -0.31 -6.03 -14.64
N LEU A 2 -1.39 -5.22 -14.57
CA LEU A 2 -2.03 -4.86 -13.28
C LEU A 2 -2.40 -6.07 -12.41
N LYS A 3 -3.03 -7.09 -13.00
CA LYS A 3 -3.44 -8.30 -12.27
C LYS A 3 -2.25 -9.12 -11.73
N GLN A 4 -1.13 -9.12 -12.46
CA GLN A 4 0.12 -9.75 -12.00
C GLN A 4 0.73 -8.98 -10.83
N ALA A 5 0.71 -7.65 -10.88
CA ALA A 5 1.19 -6.80 -9.81
C ALA A 5 0.32 -6.93 -8.54
N GLN A 6 -1.00 -7.10 -8.68
CA GLN A 6 -1.90 -7.41 -7.57
C GLN A 6 -1.56 -8.75 -6.92
N LEU A 7 -1.39 -9.82 -7.70
CA LEU A 7 -1.03 -11.14 -7.17
C LEU A 7 0.34 -11.12 -6.46
N SER A 8 1.32 -10.46 -7.07
CA SER A 8 2.64 -10.28 -6.48
C SER A 8 2.58 -9.46 -5.17
N HIS A 9 1.76 -8.40 -5.15
CA HIS A 9 1.52 -7.62 -3.93
C HIS A 9 0.81 -8.45 -2.85
N SER A 10 -0.20 -9.25 -3.18
CA SER A 10 -0.88 -10.11 -2.22
C SER A 10 0.04 -11.19 -1.62
N PHE A 11 1.09 -11.60 -2.34
CA PHE A 11 2.04 -12.61 -1.85
C PHE A 11 3.20 -12.02 -1.04
N PHE A 12 3.74 -10.86 -1.47
CA PHE A 12 4.95 -10.26 -0.89
C PHE A 12 4.70 -8.94 -0.16
N HIS A 13 3.49 -8.39 -0.20
CA HIS A 13 3.10 -7.08 0.35
C HIS A 13 4.06 -5.94 -0.03
N GLN A 14 4.56 -5.96 -1.27
CA GLN A 14 5.54 -4.98 -1.76
C GLN A 14 4.95 -3.57 -1.82
N ASN A 15 5.71 -2.54 -1.47
CA ASN A 15 5.22 -1.15 -1.53
C ASN A 15 4.98 -0.66 -2.97
N ALA A 16 4.22 0.43 -3.12
CA ALA A 16 3.88 1.00 -4.42
C ALA A 16 5.10 1.38 -5.28
N ARG A 17 6.22 1.78 -4.65
CA ARG A 17 7.45 2.12 -5.37
C ARG A 17 8.11 0.90 -5.99
N ALA A 18 8.09 -0.24 -5.28
CA ALA A 18 8.58 -1.52 -5.79
C ALA A 18 7.72 -2.02 -6.95
N LEU A 19 6.39 -1.98 -6.80
CA LEU A 19 5.46 -2.36 -7.88
C LEU A 19 5.62 -1.50 -9.13
N LYS A 20 5.85 -0.19 -8.98
CA LYS A 20 6.17 0.69 -10.12
C LYS A 20 7.44 0.25 -10.84
N GLN A 21 8.51 -0.06 -10.13
CA GLN A 21 9.79 -0.42 -10.74
C GLN A 21 9.75 -1.80 -11.39
N GLN A 22 9.12 -2.79 -10.75
CA GLN A 22 9.06 -4.17 -11.24
C GLN A 22 8.09 -4.34 -12.42
N PHE A 23 6.96 -3.64 -12.40
CA PHE A 23 5.89 -3.81 -13.39
C PHE A 23 5.74 -2.60 -14.31
N HIS A 24 6.66 -1.63 -14.23
CA HIS A 24 6.63 -0.36 -14.99
C HIS A 24 5.27 0.35 -14.90
N LEU A 25 4.61 0.27 -13.74
CA LEU A 25 3.30 0.88 -13.49
C LEU A 25 3.40 2.38 -13.23
N THR A 26 2.31 3.10 -13.48
CA THR A 26 2.18 4.48 -12.98
C THR A 26 2.09 4.49 -11.44
N MET A 27 2.50 5.60 -10.82
CA MET A 27 2.39 5.73 -9.37
C MET A 27 0.95 5.60 -8.86
N ASN A 28 -0.04 6.07 -9.62
CA ASN A 28 -1.45 5.93 -9.24
C ASN A 28 -1.88 4.46 -9.26
N GLN A 29 -1.56 3.73 -10.32
CA GLN A 29 -1.86 2.30 -10.39
C GLN A 29 -1.20 1.50 -9.28
N ALA A 30 0.05 1.79 -8.95
CA ALA A 30 0.74 1.11 -7.87
C ALA A 30 0.14 1.43 -6.49
N ARG A 31 -0.35 2.66 -6.27
CA ARG A 31 -1.08 3.05 -5.06
C ARG A 31 -2.43 2.34 -4.97
N ASP A 32 -3.19 2.28 -6.05
CA ASP A 32 -4.48 1.58 -6.08
C ASP A 32 -4.33 0.11 -5.67
N ILE A 33 -3.26 -0.56 -6.10
CA ILE A 33 -2.97 -1.94 -5.69
C ILE A 33 -2.74 -2.05 -4.17
N VAL A 34 -1.94 -1.14 -3.60
CA VAL A 34 -1.66 -1.12 -2.16
C VAL A 34 -2.91 -0.76 -1.36
N MET A 35 -3.73 0.19 -1.83
CA MET A 35 -4.98 0.59 -1.16
C MET A 35 -6.07 -0.47 -1.28
N SER A 36 -6.07 -1.27 -2.35
CA SER A 36 -6.98 -2.40 -2.50
C SER A 36 -6.63 -3.58 -1.58
N CYS A 37 -5.46 -3.56 -0.91
CA CYS A 37 -5.04 -4.62 0.00
C CYS A 37 -5.50 -4.29 1.44
N PRO A 38 -6.42 -5.09 2.02
CA PRO A 38 -6.97 -4.82 3.35
C PRO A 38 -5.90 -4.94 4.45
N ASP A 39 -4.95 -5.85 4.31
CA ASP A 39 -3.83 -5.99 5.25
C ASP A 39 -2.93 -4.75 5.24
N CYS A 40 -2.56 -4.25 4.06
CA CYS A 40 -1.72 -3.06 3.93
C CYS A 40 -2.44 -1.77 4.33
N GLN A 41 -3.76 -1.69 4.17
CA GLN A 41 -4.55 -0.55 4.62
C GLN A 41 -4.60 -0.45 6.15
N HIS A 42 -4.55 -1.58 6.87
CA HIS A 42 -4.53 -1.60 8.33
C HIS A 42 -3.21 -1.08 8.91
N PHE A 43 -2.10 -1.24 8.18
CA PHE A 43 -0.79 -0.70 8.53
C PHE A 43 -0.56 0.75 8.08
N ALA A 44 -1.50 1.35 7.33
CA ALA A 44 -1.47 2.79 7.17
C ALA A 44 -1.59 3.38 8.58
N PRO A 45 -0.64 4.21 9.03
CA PRO A 45 -0.69 4.74 10.38
C PRO A 45 -2.03 5.45 10.52
N LEU A 46 -2.93 4.84 11.29
CA LEU A 46 -4.10 5.52 11.81
C LEU A 46 -3.55 6.82 12.38
N PRO A 47 -4.09 8.00 12.01
CA PRO A 47 -3.71 9.22 12.70
C PRO A 47 -4.01 8.94 14.17
N SER A 48 -2.94 8.84 14.96
CA SER A 48 -2.97 8.49 16.37
C SER A 48 -3.96 9.42 17.04
N LYS A 49 -5.18 8.93 17.26
CA LYS A 49 -6.27 9.64 17.95
C LYS A 49 -6.09 9.58 19.47
N GLU A 50 -4.88 9.29 19.94
CA GLU A 50 -4.57 9.20 21.36
C GLU A 50 -3.19 9.82 21.59
N GLY A 51 -3.17 10.90 22.36
CA GLY A 51 -1.97 11.68 22.62
C GLY A 51 -2.20 13.18 22.84
N VAL A 52 -3.43 13.61 23.17
CA VAL A 52 -3.57 14.91 23.85
C VAL A 52 -3.05 14.73 25.27
N ASN A 53 -1.96 15.40 25.60
CA ASN A 53 -1.45 15.55 26.97
C ASN A 53 -2.26 16.65 27.66
N PRO A 54 -3.19 16.36 28.60
CA PRO A 54 -3.73 17.39 29.46
C PRO A 54 -2.70 17.71 30.54
N ARG A 55 -2.50 19.01 30.77
CA ARG A 55 -1.49 19.61 31.66
C ARG A 55 -1.50 19.08 33.09
#